data_AF-A0A971RXU7-F1
#
_entry.id   AF-A0A971RXU7-F1
#
_cell.length_a   1.000
_cell.length_b   1.000
_cell.length_c   1.000
_cell.angle_alpha   90.00
_cell.angle_beta   90.00
_cell.angle_gamma   90.00
#
_symmetry.space_group_name_H-M   'P 1'
#
loop_
_entity.id
_entity.type
_entity.pdbx_description
1 polymer ?
#
loop_
_entity_poly.entity_id
_entity_poly.type
_entity_poly.pdbx_seq_one_letter_code
_entity_poly.pdbx_strand_id
1 'polypeptide(L)'
;MACTFKEKVKDYLEEKLSPNEMEIIEKHLDNCQECQKELDRYLDNKLILETEELEMEDEVLVSKIKARIKGKRRIILYGLLGFFLGLFSRFYTLDDFLLTKAIMALPYKLAEFALGLFFSDNVLPLGEEIFYHYQGSLNFFPYHPVLDFLATSFTPAIIASFIAITVGYLLSDKRVFRRKNIIKFLAIWLIIFLVWIGALHGTYSFAVSKIEKLEGIKDLIVYAVEKNSSSWLIRIDKNALQNEKYARLANIITQAEKVDKKFYPQEKEGYEFIAKFSGGGTIPIYLDKNTGEMIMQNGNTYQISSENLEFIKEVLGGEENE
;
A
#
# COMPACT_ATOMS: atom_id res chain seq x y z
N MET A 1 62.71 -15.22 22.86
CA MET A 1 63.50 -15.05 21.63
C MET A 1 62.64 -14.27 20.66
N ALA A 2 63.15 -13.18 20.09
CA ALA A 2 62.36 -12.37 19.16
C ALA A 2 62.08 -13.18 17.88
N CYS A 3 60.81 -13.25 17.47
CA CYS A 3 60.45 -13.93 16.23
C CYS A 3 61.06 -13.22 15.02
N THR A 4 61.79 -13.94 14.17
CA THR A 4 62.42 -13.41 12.95
C THR A 4 61.42 -12.97 11.88
N PHE A 5 60.17 -13.45 11.94
CA PHE A 5 59.12 -13.08 10.99
C PHE A 5 58.39 -11.78 11.36
N LYS A 6 58.66 -11.23 12.54
CA LYS A 6 58.03 -10.01 13.07
C LYS A 6 58.11 -8.83 12.10
N GLU A 7 59.27 -8.62 11.49
CA GLU A 7 59.51 -7.54 10.53
C GLU A 7 58.78 -7.78 9.19
N LYS A 8 58.52 -9.05 8.84
CA LYS A 8 57.86 -9.43 7.58
C LYS A 8 56.33 -9.45 7.67
N VAL A 9 55.73 -9.31 8.86
CA VAL A 9 54.26 -9.26 9.03
C VAL A 9 53.66 -8.04 8.32
N LYS A 10 54.39 -6.92 8.30
CA LYS A 10 53.96 -5.70 7.60
C LYS A 10 54.01 -5.87 6.07
N ASP A 11 55.10 -6.45 5.56
CA ASP A 11 55.25 -6.72 4.12
C ASP A 11 54.26 -7.78 3.61
N TYR A 12 53.86 -8.72 4.48
CA TYR A 12 52.78 -9.67 4.22
C TYR A 12 51.42 -8.98 4.08
N LEU A 13 51.11 -8.00 4.94
CA LEU A 13 49.87 -7.20 4.83
C LEU A 13 49.83 -6.29 3.60
N GLU A 14 50.99 -5.80 3.16
CA GLU A 14 51.11 -4.90 2.01
C GLU A 14 51.30 -5.64 0.67
N GLU A 15 51.19 -6.98 0.65
CA GLU A 15 51.40 -7.84 -0.52
C GLU A 15 52.75 -7.64 -1.24
N LYS A 16 53.79 -7.19 -0.52
CA LYS A 16 55.13 -6.92 -1.08
C LYS A 16 56.01 -8.16 -1.19
N LEU A 17 55.56 -9.29 -0.64
CA LEU A 17 56.31 -10.54 -0.58
C LEU A 17 56.06 -11.40 -1.81
N SER A 18 57.05 -12.20 -2.18
CA SER A 18 56.88 -13.18 -3.25
C SER A 18 55.85 -14.26 -2.86
N PRO A 19 55.18 -14.93 -3.82
CA PRO A 19 54.17 -15.95 -3.54
C PRO A 19 54.67 -17.08 -2.61
N ASN A 20 55.94 -17.48 -2.77
CA ASN A 20 56.55 -18.49 -1.90
C ASN A 20 56.78 -17.99 -0.47
N GLU A 21 57.10 -16.70 -0.29
CA GLU A 21 57.30 -16.12 1.03
C GLU A 21 55.97 -15.87 1.77
N MET A 22 54.90 -15.57 1.03
CA MET A 22 53.54 -15.47 1.59
C MET A 22 53.10 -16.81 2.19
N GLU A 23 53.27 -17.92 1.47
CA GLU A 23 52.87 -19.26 1.97
C GLU A 23 53.68 -19.69 3.21
N ILE A 24 54.96 -19.28 3.31
CA ILE A 24 55.81 -19.56 4.46
C ILE A 24 55.33 -18.76 5.70
N ILE A 25 54.93 -17.52 5.50
CA ILE A 25 54.45 -16.66 6.58
C ILE A 25 53.06 -17.06 7.03
N GLU A 26 52.15 -17.46 6.14
CA GLU A 26 50.84 -18.01 6.51
C GLU A 26 50.99 -19.22 7.44
N LYS A 27 51.82 -20.20 7.06
CA LYS A 27 52.10 -21.38 7.90
C LYS A 27 52.74 -21.03 9.24
N HIS A 28 53.47 -19.92 9.30
CA HIS A 28 54.09 -19.43 10.53
C HIS A 28 53.08 -18.69 11.42
N LEU A 29 52.20 -17.85 10.84
CA LEU A 29 51.16 -17.11 11.54
C LEU A 29 50.15 -18.04 12.22
N ASP A 30 49.87 -19.20 11.63
CA ASP A 30 49.01 -20.24 12.24
C ASP A 30 49.57 -20.78 13.57
N ASN A 31 50.88 -20.68 13.79
CA ASN A 31 51.57 -21.32 14.91
C ASN A 31 52.28 -20.34 15.86
N CYS A 32 52.35 -19.04 15.54
CA CYS A 32 53.06 -18.04 16.33
C CYS A 32 52.13 -16.96 16.90
N GLN A 33 51.81 -17.08 18.19
CA GLN A 33 50.97 -16.10 18.91
C GLN A 33 51.56 -14.67 18.93
N GLU A 34 52.87 -14.52 18.84
CA GLU A 34 53.52 -13.20 18.86
C GLU A 34 53.28 -12.45 17.53
N CYS A 35 53.42 -13.14 16.40
CA CYS A 35 53.14 -12.59 15.07
C CYS A 35 51.63 -12.40 14.83
N GLN A 36 50.79 -13.26 15.40
CA GLN A 36 49.33 -13.12 15.32
C GLN A 36 48.84 -11.86 16.06
N LYS A 37 49.36 -11.58 17.26
CA LYS A 37 49.05 -10.34 18.00
C LYS A 37 49.50 -9.08 17.27
N GLU A 38 50.58 -9.16 16.51
CA GLU A 38 51.08 -8.02 15.75
C GLU A 38 50.31 -7.79 14.45
N LEU A 39 49.87 -8.88 13.80
CA LEU A 39 48.89 -8.84 12.71
C LEU A 39 47.58 -8.19 13.17
N ASP A 40 47.05 -8.61 14.32
CA ASP A 40 45.84 -8.03 14.92
C ASP A 40 46.04 -6.54 15.23
N ARG A 41 47.22 -6.15 15.75
CA ARG A 41 47.56 -4.73 16.00
C ARG A 41 47.55 -3.88 14.72
N TYR A 42 48.02 -4.44 13.59
CA TYR A 42 47.98 -3.75 12.30
C TYR A 42 46.57 -3.71 11.68
N LEU A 43 45.70 -4.68 11.99
CA LEU A 43 44.31 -4.71 11.53
C LEU A 43 43.40 -3.78 12.37
N ASP A 44 43.62 -3.71 13.69
CA ASP A 44 42.84 -2.88 14.63
C ASP A 44 43.18 -1.40 14.54
N ASN A 45 44.46 -1.07 14.33
CA ASN A 45 44.83 0.28 13.91
C ASN A 45 44.40 0.41 12.46
N LYS A 46 43.17 0.90 12.23
CA LYS A 46 42.64 1.38 10.93
C LYS A 46 43.82 1.63 10.00
N LEU A 47 44.07 0.71 9.07
CA LEU A 47 44.98 0.93 7.96
C LEU A 47 44.63 2.31 7.43
N ILE A 48 45.49 3.28 7.73
CA ILE A 48 45.52 4.53 7.02
C ILE A 48 46.03 4.08 5.66
N LEU A 49 45.09 3.62 4.84
CA LEU A 49 45.30 3.44 3.43
C LEU A 49 45.73 4.82 2.97
N GLU A 50 47.04 4.99 2.75
CA GLU A 50 47.54 6.06 1.90
C GLU A 50 46.69 5.95 0.65
N THR A 51 45.78 6.91 0.53
CA THR A 51 44.85 6.97 -0.57
C THR A 51 45.74 7.44 -1.70
N GLU A 52 46.36 6.50 -2.40
CA GLU A 52 47.11 6.83 -3.60
C GLU A 52 46.15 7.65 -4.46
N GLU A 53 46.46 8.92 -4.65
CA GLU A 53 45.77 9.76 -5.61
C GLU A 53 46.04 9.10 -6.96
N LEU A 54 45.12 8.23 -7.37
CA LEU A 54 45.13 7.66 -8.69
C LEU A 54 45.00 8.85 -9.65
N GLU A 55 46.12 9.28 -10.23
CA GLU A 55 46.17 10.13 -11.43
C GLU A 55 45.46 9.37 -12.55
N MET A 56 44.12 9.43 -12.54
CA MET A 56 43.31 8.99 -13.65
C MET A 56 43.15 10.16 -14.59
N GLU A 57 43.50 9.98 -15.86
CA GLU A 57 43.23 10.96 -16.90
C GLU A 57 41.76 11.43 -16.85
N ASP A 58 41.56 12.75 -16.89
CA ASP A 58 40.24 13.39 -16.75
C ASP A 58 39.22 12.83 -17.76
N GLU A 59 39.64 12.40 -18.95
CA GLU A 59 38.78 11.74 -19.94
C GLU A 59 38.19 10.40 -19.46
N VAL A 60 38.98 9.60 -18.73
CA VAL A 60 38.55 8.32 -18.14
C VAL A 60 37.59 8.58 -16.98
N LEU A 61 37.81 9.65 -16.23
CA LEU A 61 36.94 10.08 -15.13
C LEU A 61 35.60 10.59 -15.66
N VAL A 62 35.62 11.46 -16.66
CA VAL A 62 34.43 12.01 -17.34
C VAL A 62 33.63 10.91 -18.03
N SER A 63 34.28 9.93 -18.69
CA SER A 63 33.58 8.82 -19.33
C SER A 63 32.90 7.88 -18.31
N LYS A 64 33.56 7.58 -17.17
CA LYS A 64 32.96 6.84 -16.05
C LYS A 64 31.77 7.60 -15.44
N ILE A 65 31.89 8.91 -15.24
CA ILE A 65 30.80 9.76 -14.74
C ILE A 65 29.62 9.77 -15.72
N LYS A 66 29.87 10.00 -17.02
CA LYS A 66 28.83 9.97 -18.07
C LYS A 66 28.13 8.62 -18.14
N ALA A 67 28.88 7.51 -18.07
CA ALA A 67 28.30 6.17 -18.02
C ALA A 67 27.42 5.95 -16.78
N ARG A 68 27.85 6.43 -15.61
CA ARG A 68 27.08 6.36 -14.36
C ARG A 68 25.79 7.18 -14.43
N ILE A 69 25.84 8.40 -14.97
CA ILE A 69 24.67 9.25 -15.17
C ILE A 69 23.69 8.60 -16.16
N LYS A 70 24.20 8.06 -17.27
CA LYS A 70 23.39 7.35 -18.27
C LYS A 70 22.70 6.12 -17.68
N GLY A 71 23.41 5.35 -16.86
CA GLY A 71 22.85 4.20 -16.13
C GLY A 71 21.75 4.59 -15.15
N LYS A 72 21.97 5.63 -14.32
CA LYS A 72 20.93 6.15 -13.40
C LYS A 72 19.70 6.64 -14.16
N ARG A 73 19.88 7.41 -15.24
CA ARG A 73 18.77 7.94 -16.05
C ARG A 73 17.93 6.81 -16.65
N ARG A 74 18.57 5.74 -17.12
CA ARG A 74 17.89 4.55 -17.65
C ARG A 74 17.02 3.87 -16.59
N ILE A 75 17.56 3.65 -15.38
CA ILE A 75 16.80 3.05 -14.27
C ILE A 75 15.58 3.90 -13.91
N ILE A 76 15.74 5.22 -13.83
CA ILE A 76 14.63 6.15 -13.56
C ILE A 76 13.58 6.06 -14.68
N LEU A 77 14.00 6.04 -15.95
CA LEU A 77 13.08 5.96 -17.08
C LEU A 77 12.29 4.65 -17.08
N TYR A 78 12.93 3.51 -16.80
CA TYR A 78 12.22 2.23 -16.65
C TYR A 78 11.27 2.24 -15.47
N GLY A 79 11.66 2.85 -14.34
CA GLY A 79 10.77 3.02 -13.20
C GLY A 79 9.52 3.82 -13.54
N LEU A 80 9.68 4.97 -14.21
CA LEU A 80 8.55 5.80 -14.65
C LEU A 80 7.68 5.07 -15.66
N LEU A 81 8.28 4.39 -16.65
CA LEU A 81 7.54 3.63 -17.64
C LEU A 81 6.76 2.47 -17.00
N GLY A 82 7.37 1.76 -16.07
CA GLY A 82 6.71 0.74 -15.26
C GLY A 82 5.56 1.33 -14.44
N PHE A 83 5.76 2.47 -13.80
CA PHE A 83 4.72 3.14 -13.03
C PHE A 83 3.49 3.47 -13.88
N PHE A 84 3.67 4.10 -15.04
CA PHE A 84 2.57 4.41 -15.94
C PHE A 84 1.89 3.13 -16.46
N LEU A 85 2.68 2.12 -16.84
CA LEU A 85 2.13 0.84 -17.29
C LEU A 85 1.26 0.18 -16.21
N GLY A 86 1.69 0.24 -14.96
CA GLY A 86 0.92 -0.29 -13.83
C GLY A 86 -0.31 0.56 -13.49
N LEU A 87 -0.28 1.90 -13.61
CA LEU A 87 -1.48 2.72 -13.41
C LEU A 87 -2.63 2.34 -14.35
N PHE A 88 -2.30 1.97 -15.59
CA PHE A 88 -3.29 1.57 -16.59
C PHE A 88 -3.52 0.06 -16.64
N SER A 89 -2.82 -0.74 -15.82
CA SER A 89 -2.88 -2.20 -15.86
C SER A 89 -4.29 -2.74 -15.63
N ARG A 90 -5.12 -2.04 -14.84
CA ARG A 90 -6.51 -2.42 -14.57
C ARG A 90 -7.39 -2.52 -15.82
N PHE A 91 -7.00 -1.85 -16.91
CA PHE A 91 -7.73 -1.87 -18.18
C PHE A 91 -7.31 -3.01 -19.10
N TYR A 92 -6.47 -3.95 -18.63
CA TYR A 92 -5.97 -5.05 -19.46
C TYR A 92 -7.10 -5.87 -20.10
N THR A 93 -8.27 -5.96 -19.47
CA THR A 93 -9.42 -6.72 -19.99
C THR A 93 -10.03 -6.11 -21.25
N LEU A 94 -9.91 -4.79 -21.42
CA LEU A 94 -10.41 -4.03 -22.57
C LEU A 94 -9.52 -4.15 -23.80
N ASP A 95 -8.31 -4.70 -23.66
CA ASP A 95 -7.38 -4.86 -24.76
C ASP A 95 -7.62 -6.20 -25.49
N ASP A 96 -7.81 -6.13 -26.80
CA ASP A 96 -8.01 -7.29 -27.66
C ASP A 96 -6.68 -7.97 -28.04
N PHE A 97 -5.56 -7.25 -27.96
CA PHE A 97 -4.27 -7.79 -28.37
C PHE A 97 -3.60 -8.57 -27.22
N LEU A 98 -3.38 -9.86 -27.45
CA LEU A 98 -2.97 -10.81 -26.40
C LEU A 98 -1.66 -10.42 -25.68
N LEU A 99 -0.67 -9.91 -26.41
CA LEU A 99 0.64 -9.58 -25.83
C LEU A 99 0.57 -8.38 -24.89
N THR A 100 -0.06 -7.28 -25.34
CA THR A 100 -0.23 -6.06 -24.52
C THR A 100 -1.18 -6.32 -23.35
N LYS A 101 -2.23 -7.12 -23.58
CA LYS A 101 -3.09 -7.66 -22.52
C LYS A 101 -2.28 -8.41 -21.46
N ALA A 102 -1.38 -9.31 -21.84
CA ALA A 102 -0.56 -10.06 -20.88
C ALA A 102 0.41 -9.16 -20.10
N ILE A 103 1.07 -8.22 -20.78
CA ILE A 103 1.99 -7.25 -20.15
C ILE A 103 1.27 -6.37 -19.14
N MET A 104 0.05 -5.92 -19.46
CA MET A 104 -0.78 -5.14 -18.54
C MET A 104 -1.41 -6.01 -17.44
N ALA A 105 -1.81 -7.25 -17.73
CA ALA A 105 -2.42 -8.14 -16.75
C ALA A 105 -1.45 -8.51 -15.61
N LEU A 106 -0.16 -8.68 -15.93
CA LEU A 106 0.81 -9.19 -14.97
C LEU A 106 0.95 -8.31 -13.72
N PRO A 107 1.19 -6.98 -13.81
CA PRO A 107 1.20 -6.12 -12.62
C PRO A 107 -0.12 -6.11 -11.85
N TYR A 108 -1.25 -6.13 -12.56
CA TYR A 108 -2.58 -6.12 -11.93
C TYR A 108 -2.83 -7.39 -11.12
N LYS A 109 -2.56 -8.57 -11.69
CA LYS A 109 -2.76 -9.85 -11.01
C LYS A 109 -1.77 -10.08 -9.88
N LEU A 110 -0.54 -9.59 -10.01
CA LEU A 110 0.40 -9.59 -8.89
C LEU A 110 -0.05 -8.64 -7.76
N ALA A 111 -0.66 -7.51 -8.08
CA ALA A 111 -1.24 -6.62 -7.08
C ALA A 111 -2.44 -7.25 -6.36
N GLU A 112 -3.33 -7.89 -7.12
CA GLU A 112 -4.46 -8.65 -6.57
C GLU A 112 -3.97 -9.73 -5.60
N PHE A 113 -2.98 -10.53 -6.01
CA PHE A 113 -2.36 -11.54 -5.15
C PHE A 113 -1.73 -10.90 -3.91
N ALA A 114 -0.93 -9.86 -4.08
CA ALA A 114 -0.20 -9.23 -2.99
C ALA A 114 -1.16 -8.59 -1.96
N LEU A 115 -2.22 -7.93 -2.41
CA LEU A 115 -3.25 -7.38 -1.52
C LEU A 115 -4.11 -8.47 -0.90
N GLY A 116 -4.40 -9.55 -1.64
CA GLY A 116 -5.14 -10.70 -1.14
C GLY A 116 -4.49 -11.35 0.08
N LEU A 117 -3.16 -11.32 0.19
CA LEU A 117 -2.45 -11.82 1.38
C LEU A 117 -2.76 -11.04 2.67
N PHE A 118 -3.18 -9.78 2.57
CA PHE A 118 -3.40 -8.90 3.72
C PHE A 118 -4.86 -8.49 3.91
N PHE A 119 -5.65 -8.52 2.84
CA PHE A 119 -6.98 -7.91 2.81
C PHE A 119 -8.08 -8.85 2.28
N SER A 120 -7.82 -10.16 2.12
CA SER A 120 -8.83 -11.14 1.69
C SER A 120 -10.09 -11.13 2.53
N ASP A 121 -9.94 -10.88 3.84
CA ASP A 121 -11.04 -10.93 4.81
C ASP A 121 -11.99 -9.73 4.70
N ASN A 122 -11.58 -8.70 3.95
CA ASN A 122 -12.42 -7.52 3.71
C ASN A 122 -13.41 -7.71 2.56
N VAL A 123 -13.25 -8.76 1.74
CA VAL A 123 -14.07 -8.96 0.53
C VAL A 123 -15.49 -9.33 0.94
N LEU A 124 -16.48 -8.66 0.34
CA LEU A 124 -17.87 -8.95 0.62
C LEU A 124 -18.30 -10.32 0.07
N PRO A 125 -19.26 -11.00 0.72
CA PRO A 125 -19.88 -12.20 0.19
C PRO A 125 -20.48 -11.96 -1.20
N LEU A 126 -20.46 -13.02 -2.02
CA LEU A 126 -20.98 -12.99 -3.38
C LEU A 126 -22.48 -12.68 -3.37
N GLY A 127 -22.88 -11.59 -4.03
CA GLY A 127 -24.27 -11.09 -4.05
C GLY A 127 -24.57 -9.91 -3.11
N GLU A 128 -23.62 -9.52 -2.25
CA GLU A 128 -23.71 -8.29 -1.42
C GLU A 128 -22.96 -7.11 -2.06
N GLU A 129 -22.97 -7.03 -3.39
CA GLU A 129 -22.25 -5.97 -4.11
C GLU A 129 -22.82 -4.59 -3.78
N ILE A 130 -21.94 -3.65 -3.41
CA ILE A 130 -22.32 -2.26 -3.18
C ILE A 130 -22.53 -1.58 -4.53
N PHE A 131 -23.60 -0.80 -4.72
CA PHE A 131 -23.90 -0.12 -5.99
C PHE A 131 -22.83 0.90 -6.49
N TYR A 132 -21.73 1.11 -5.75
CA TYR A 132 -20.65 2.04 -6.09
C TYR A 132 -19.40 1.40 -6.71
N HIS A 133 -19.47 0.15 -7.15
CA HIS A 133 -18.34 -0.52 -7.78
C HIS A 133 -18.08 0.07 -9.18
N TYR A 134 -16.83 0.47 -9.45
CA TYR A 134 -16.39 0.84 -10.79
C TYR A 134 -15.72 -0.36 -11.46
N GLN A 135 -15.84 -0.48 -12.78
CA GLN A 135 -15.29 -1.60 -13.52
C GLN A 135 -13.76 -1.70 -13.36
N GLY A 136 -13.28 -2.89 -12.98
CA GLY A 136 -11.85 -3.16 -12.78
C GLY A 136 -11.30 -2.82 -11.38
N SER A 137 -12.15 -2.75 -10.36
CA SER A 137 -11.74 -2.70 -8.95
C SER A 137 -11.22 -4.04 -8.43
N LEU A 138 -10.35 -3.99 -7.41
CA LEU A 138 -9.89 -5.18 -6.68
C LEU A 138 -10.83 -5.59 -5.54
N ASN A 139 -11.70 -4.68 -5.08
CA ASN A 139 -12.74 -4.92 -4.05
C ASN A 139 -12.23 -5.32 -2.66
N PHE A 140 -11.00 -4.95 -2.34
CA PHE A 140 -10.43 -5.19 -1.00
C PHE A 140 -10.86 -4.14 0.04
N PHE A 141 -11.46 -3.03 -0.40
CA PHE A 141 -11.89 -1.94 0.47
C PHE A 141 -13.34 -1.53 0.18
N PRO A 142 -14.32 -2.43 0.39
CA PRO A 142 -15.71 -2.22 -0.03
C PRO A 142 -16.33 -0.94 0.54
N TYR A 143 -16.03 -0.61 1.80
CA TYR A 143 -16.58 0.57 2.46
C TYR A 143 -15.78 1.84 2.22
N HIS A 144 -14.73 1.83 1.39
CA HIS A 144 -13.93 3.03 1.10
C HIS A 144 -13.60 3.13 -0.40
N PRO A 145 -14.55 3.56 -1.25
CA PRO A 145 -14.41 3.53 -2.72
C PRO A 145 -13.16 4.24 -3.25
N VAL A 146 -12.79 5.38 -2.64
CA VAL A 146 -11.58 6.13 -3.02
C VAL A 146 -10.31 5.35 -2.69
N LEU A 147 -10.27 4.66 -1.54
CA LEU A 147 -9.11 3.87 -1.13
C LEU A 147 -8.99 2.63 -2.01
N ASP A 148 -10.11 1.99 -2.35
CA ASP A 148 -10.13 0.89 -3.31
C ASP A 148 -9.60 1.33 -4.68
N PHE A 149 -10.02 2.49 -5.17
CA PHE A 149 -9.48 3.10 -6.39
C PHE A 149 -7.97 3.34 -6.33
N LEU A 150 -7.49 3.89 -5.21
CA LEU A 150 -6.06 4.13 -5.01
C LEU A 150 -5.28 2.80 -4.94
N ALA A 151 -5.77 1.81 -4.19
CA ALA A 151 -5.16 0.49 -4.11
C ALA A 151 -5.08 -0.21 -5.48
N THR A 152 -6.18 -0.16 -6.23
CA THR A 152 -6.31 -0.74 -7.57
C THR A 152 -5.42 -0.05 -8.61
N SER A 153 -5.14 1.25 -8.44
CA SER A 153 -4.30 2.00 -9.39
C SER A 153 -2.82 1.98 -9.01
N PHE A 154 -2.50 2.27 -7.75
CA PHE A 154 -1.13 2.44 -7.29
C PHE A 154 -0.42 1.15 -6.95
N THR A 155 -1.10 0.12 -6.46
CA THR A 155 -0.43 -1.15 -6.13
C THR A 155 0.14 -1.82 -7.38
N PRO A 156 -0.60 -1.94 -8.50
CA PRO A 156 0.00 -2.40 -9.75
C PRO A 156 1.09 -1.47 -10.28
N ALA A 157 0.98 -0.15 -10.09
CA ALA A 157 2.02 0.82 -10.48
C ALA A 157 3.34 0.60 -9.72
N ILE A 158 3.28 0.35 -8.42
CA ILE A 158 4.42 0.00 -7.56
C ILE A 158 5.05 -1.31 -8.07
N ILE A 159 4.24 -2.34 -8.32
CA ILE A 159 4.73 -3.66 -8.79
C ILE A 159 5.32 -3.57 -10.20
N ALA A 160 4.66 -2.89 -11.13
CA ALA A 160 5.15 -2.69 -12.48
C ALA A 160 6.47 -1.89 -12.50
N SER A 161 6.59 -0.88 -11.64
CA SER A 161 7.84 -0.14 -11.45
C SER A 161 8.95 -1.05 -10.94
N PHE A 162 8.68 -1.90 -9.95
CA PHE A 162 9.63 -2.88 -9.43
C PHE A 162 10.11 -3.84 -10.54
N ILE A 163 9.17 -4.39 -11.33
CA ILE A 163 9.48 -5.29 -12.45
C ILE A 163 10.31 -4.56 -13.51
N ALA A 164 9.88 -3.38 -13.95
CA ALA A 164 10.55 -2.62 -15.00
C ALA A 164 11.96 -2.20 -14.59
N ILE A 165 12.16 -1.77 -13.34
CA ILE A 165 13.49 -1.47 -12.82
C ILE A 165 14.34 -2.74 -12.73
N THR A 166 13.76 -3.87 -12.30
CA THR A 166 14.47 -5.16 -12.27
C THR A 166 14.96 -5.54 -13.66
N VAL A 167 14.11 -5.41 -14.69
CA VAL A 167 14.51 -5.59 -16.10
C VAL A 167 15.60 -4.60 -16.51
N GLY A 168 15.46 -3.32 -16.14
CA GLY A 168 16.46 -2.29 -16.38
C GLY A 168 17.82 -2.59 -15.73
N TYR A 169 17.83 -3.17 -14.53
CA TYR A 169 19.03 -3.67 -13.86
C TYR A 169 19.61 -4.89 -14.58
N LEU A 170 18.76 -5.84 -15.01
CA LEU A 170 19.19 -7.05 -15.71
C LEU A 170 19.84 -6.76 -17.06
N LEU A 171 19.31 -5.77 -17.79
CA LEU A 171 19.81 -5.32 -19.09
C LEU A 171 20.95 -4.29 -18.99
N SER A 172 21.37 -3.93 -17.78
CA SER A 172 22.45 -2.97 -17.55
C SER A 172 23.82 -3.66 -17.44
N ASP A 173 24.89 -2.91 -17.68
CA ASP A 173 26.27 -3.38 -17.67
C ASP A 173 26.65 -4.11 -16.35
N LYS A 174 27.40 -5.22 -16.44
CA LYS A 174 27.74 -6.13 -15.32
C LYS A 174 28.36 -5.43 -14.11
N ARG A 175 28.96 -4.25 -14.32
CA ARG A 175 29.55 -3.41 -13.25
C ARG A 175 28.52 -2.86 -12.26
N VAL A 176 27.24 -2.81 -12.64
CA VAL A 176 26.13 -2.39 -11.78
C VAL A 176 25.68 -3.53 -10.83
N PHE A 177 25.96 -4.79 -11.18
CA PHE A 177 25.62 -6.01 -10.42
C PHE A 177 26.56 -6.28 -9.23
N ARG A 178 26.82 -5.27 -8.41
CA ARG A 178 27.42 -5.53 -7.09
C ARG A 178 26.31 -6.09 -6.20
N ARG A 179 26.51 -7.27 -5.57
CA ARG A 179 25.54 -7.90 -4.63
C ARG A 179 24.97 -6.91 -3.61
N LYS A 180 25.82 -6.00 -3.09
CA LYS A 180 25.42 -4.92 -2.18
C LYS A 180 24.33 -3.99 -2.76
N ASN A 181 24.34 -3.72 -4.06
CA ASN A 181 23.34 -2.85 -4.70
C ASN A 181 22.01 -3.56 -4.91
N ILE A 182 22.02 -4.87 -5.19
CA ILE A 182 20.79 -5.68 -5.34
C ILE A 182 20.08 -5.81 -3.98
N ILE A 183 20.83 -6.09 -2.92
CA ILE A 183 20.27 -6.16 -1.56
C ILE A 183 19.66 -4.81 -1.16
N LYS A 184 20.37 -3.70 -1.41
CA LYS A 184 19.83 -2.35 -1.16
C LYS A 184 18.55 -2.08 -1.96
N PHE A 185 18.52 -2.48 -3.24
CA PHE A 185 17.34 -2.35 -4.08
C PHE A 185 16.14 -3.11 -3.51
N LEU A 186 16.32 -4.39 -3.19
CA LEU A 186 15.26 -5.21 -2.61
C LEU A 186 14.79 -4.66 -1.26
N ALA A 187 15.70 -4.22 -0.40
CA ALA A 187 15.36 -3.63 0.89
C ALA A 187 14.55 -2.32 0.74
N ILE A 188 14.93 -1.45 -0.20
CA ILE A 188 14.18 -0.21 -0.48
C ILE A 188 12.76 -0.54 -0.96
N TRP A 189 12.62 -1.48 -1.89
CA TRP A 189 11.29 -1.88 -2.39
C TRP A 189 10.43 -2.55 -1.34
N LEU A 190 11.03 -3.38 -0.48
CA LEU A 190 10.34 -3.95 0.67
C LEU A 190 9.81 -2.86 1.59
N ILE A 191 10.61 -1.83 1.90
CA ILE A 191 10.17 -0.69 2.72
C ILE A 191 9.01 0.05 2.03
N ILE A 192 9.13 0.37 0.74
CA ILE A 192 8.07 1.04 -0.01
C ILE A 192 6.76 0.24 0.05
N PHE A 193 6.84 -1.08 -0.17
CA PHE A 193 5.69 -1.96 -0.12
C PHE A 193 5.07 -2.03 1.28
N LEU A 194 5.88 -2.18 2.32
CA LEU A 194 5.39 -2.20 3.71
C LEU A 194 4.74 -0.88 4.12
N VAL A 195 5.33 0.26 3.74
CA VAL A 195 4.74 1.59 3.99
C VAL A 195 3.41 1.72 3.27
N TRP A 196 3.32 1.27 2.02
CA TRP A 196 2.09 1.30 1.24
C TRP A 196 0.99 0.44 1.86
N ILE A 197 1.28 -0.82 2.17
CA ILE A 197 0.31 -1.74 2.81
C ILE A 197 -0.11 -1.20 4.19
N GLY A 198 0.84 -0.68 4.99
CA GLY A 198 0.53 -0.06 6.27
C GLY A 198 -0.38 1.16 6.14
N ALA A 199 -0.16 2.00 5.13
CA ALA A 199 -1.02 3.16 4.85
C ALA A 199 -2.43 2.72 4.43
N LEU A 200 -2.56 1.71 3.57
CA LEU A 200 -3.85 1.15 3.18
C LEU A 200 -4.60 0.59 4.40
N HIS A 201 -3.94 -0.25 5.20
CA HIS A 201 -4.52 -0.84 6.40
C HIS A 201 -4.96 0.24 7.39
N GLY A 202 -4.07 1.17 7.75
CA GLY A 202 -4.38 2.23 8.71
C GLY A 202 -5.53 3.13 8.26
N THR A 203 -5.56 3.53 6.99
CA THR A 203 -6.64 4.36 6.44
C THR A 203 -7.97 3.61 6.43
N TYR A 204 -7.97 2.34 6.03
CA TYR A 204 -9.18 1.54 6.00
C TYR A 204 -9.72 1.25 7.40
N SER A 205 -8.87 0.82 8.34
CA SER A 205 -9.28 0.57 9.73
C SER A 205 -9.84 1.84 10.39
N PHE A 206 -9.26 3.01 10.10
CA PHE A 206 -9.79 4.28 10.57
C PHE A 206 -11.20 4.56 10.02
N ALA A 207 -11.41 4.35 8.72
CA ALA A 207 -12.72 4.53 8.08
C ALA A 207 -13.77 3.54 8.62
N VAL A 208 -13.42 2.26 8.75
CA VAL A 208 -14.30 1.23 9.34
C VAL A 208 -14.63 1.57 10.78
N SER A 209 -13.65 1.98 11.59
CA SER A 209 -13.93 2.37 12.99
C SER A 209 -14.91 3.55 13.09
N LYS A 210 -14.81 4.53 12.18
CA LYS A 210 -15.79 5.64 12.10
C LYS A 210 -17.18 5.15 11.71
N ILE A 211 -17.26 4.22 10.75
CA ILE A 211 -18.51 3.58 10.34
C ILE A 211 -19.15 2.83 11.53
N GLU A 212 -18.39 1.98 12.22
CA GLU A 212 -18.90 1.16 13.34
C GLU A 212 -19.35 1.98 14.55
N LYS A 213 -18.82 3.19 14.72
CA LYS A 213 -19.24 4.12 15.77
C LYS A 213 -20.28 5.13 15.31
N LEU A 214 -20.69 5.06 14.03
CA LEU A 214 -21.56 6.04 13.38
C LEU A 214 -21.05 7.49 13.54
N GLU A 215 -19.73 7.68 13.61
CA GLU A 215 -19.12 8.98 13.92
C GLU A 215 -18.72 9.75 12.66
N GLY A 216 -19.14 11.02 12.58
CA GLY A 216 -18.68 11.95 11.56
C GLY A 216 -19.37 11.75 10.20
N ILE A 217 -20.68 11.49 10.21
CA ILE A 217 -21.52 11.51 9.00
C ILE A 217 -21.39 12.90 8.35
N LYS A 218 -20.97 12.92 7.08
CA LYS A 218 -20.79 14.13 6.26
C LYS A 218 -21.92 14.32 5.25
N ASP A 219 -22.34 13.22 4.63
CA ASP A 219 -23.45 13.24 3.67
C ASP A 219 -24.34 12.00 3.90
N LEU A 220 -25.64 12.15 3.67
CA LEU A 220 -26.63 11.08 3.64
C LEU A 220 -27.42 11.18 2.34
N ILE A 221 -27.56 10.06 1.62
CA ILE A 221 -28.53 9.94 0.53
C ILE A 221 -29.61 8.99 1.01
N VAL A 222 -30.88 9.39 0.91
CA VAL A 222 -31.99 8.64 1.47
C VAL A 222 -32.92 8.18 0.37
N TYR A 223 -33.29 6.91 0.42
CA TYR A 223 -34.25 6.26 -0.45
C TYR A 223 -35.40 5.70 0.39
N ALA A 224 -36.62 5.82 -0.10
CA ALA A 224 -37.72 4.93 0.31
C ALA A 224 -37.52 3.61 -0.42
N VAL A 225 -37.59 2.50 0.31
CA VAL A 225 -37.44 1.16 -0.28
C VAL A 225 -38.67 0.34 0.05
N GLU A 226 -39.26 -0.24 -0.99
CA GLU A 226 -40.35 -1.20 -0.92
C GLU A 226 -39.90 -2.50 -1.58
N LYS A 227 -40.70 -3.56 -1.44
CA LYS A 227 -40.35 -4.95 -1.81
C LYS A 227 -39.69 -5.10 -3.20
N ASN A 228 -40.04 -4.25 -4.18
CA ASN A 228 -39.50 -4.29 -5.54
C ASN A 228 -39.13 -2.91 -6.12
N SER A 229 -39.08 -1.85 -5.31
CA SER A 229 -38.84 -0.49 -5.80
C SER A 229 -38.00 0.30 -4.81
N SER A 230 -37.17 1.20 -5.33
CA SER A 230 -36.52 2.23 -4.52
C SER A 230 -36.77 3.59 -5.15
N SER A 231 -37.18 4.54 -4.32
CA SER A 231 -37.48 5.92 -4.74
C SER A 231 -36.55 6.85 -3.98
N TRP A 232 -35.78 7.65 -4.72
CA TRP A 232 -34.92 8.66 -4.11
C TRP A 232 -35.77 9.71 -3.41
N LEU A 233 -35.47 10.00 -2.15
CA LEU A 233 -36.19 10.99 -1.35
C LEU A 233 -35.41 12.30 -1.27
N ILE A 234 -34.18 12.21 -0.74
CA ILE A 234 -33.39 13.41 -0.46
C ILE A 234 -31.90 13.10 -0.43
N ARG A 235 -31.09 14.11 -0.75
CA ARG A 235 -29.65 14.14 -0.48
C ARG A 235 -29.36 15.25 0.53
N ILE A 236 -28.81 14.86 1.66
CA ILE A 236 -28.38 15.75 2.73
C ILE A 236 -26.86 15.80 2.66
N ASP A 237 -26.31 16.86 2.08
CA ASP A 237 -24.86 17.07 2.03
C ASP A 237 -24.37 17.93 3.21
N LYS A 238 -23.06 18.15 3.28
CA LYS A 238 -22.43 19.01 4.29
C LYS A 238 -23.06 20.40 4.45
N ASN A 239 -23.61 21.00 3.39
CA ASN A 239 -24.25 22.31 3.49
C ASN A 239 -25.67 22.14 4.06
N ALA A 240 -26.42 21.13 3.62
CA ALA A 240 -27.73 20.80 4.18
C ALA A 240 -27.66 20.44 5.67
N LEU A 241 -26.57 19.83 6.14
CA LEU A 241 -26.32 19.57 7.57
C LEU A 241 -26.16 20.83 8.43
N GLN A 242 -26.07 22.03 7.85
CA GLN A 242 -26.14 23.29 8.61
C GLN A 242 -27.57 23.63 9.04
N ASN A 243 -28.58 23.04 8.37
CA ASN A 243 -29.97 23.17 8.78
C ASN A 243 -30.25 22.27 10.00
N GLU A 244 -30.83 22.84 11.05
CA GLU A 244 -31.13 22.14 12.30
C GLU A 244 -31.95 20.85 12.10
N LYS A 245 -32.89 20.84 11.15
CA LYS A 245 -33.72 19.67 10.81
C LYS A 245 -32.86 18.47 10.39
N TYR A 246 -31.92 18.70 9.47
CA TYR A 246 -31.06 17.65 8.92
C TYR A 246 -29.88 17.31 9.84
N ALA A 247 -29.37 18.30 10.59
CA ALA A 247 -28.39 18.07 11.63
C ALA A 247 -28.95 17.15 12.72
N ARG A 248 -30.20 17.37 13.15
CA ARG A 248 -30.89 16.51 14.11
C ARG A 248 -31.08 15.09 13.57
N LEU A 249 -31.46 14.95 12.29
CA LEU A 249 -31.58 13.63 11.64
C LEU A 249 -30.25 12.84 11.70
N ALA A 250 -29.15 13.48 11.31
CA ALA A 250 -27.83 12.85 11.36
C ALA A 250 -27.43 12.51 12.80
N ASN A 251 -27.72 13.39 13.77
CA ASN A 251 -27.42 13.16 15.17
C ASN A 251 -28.19 11.97 15.75
N ILE A 252 -29.47 11.81 15.40
CA ILE A 252 -30.28 10.65 15.77
C ILE A 252 -29.61 9.35 15.31
N ILE A 253 -29.14 9.31 14.07
CA ILE A 253 -28.42 8.14 13.53
C ILE A 253 -27.15 7.89 14.35
N THR A 254 -26.38 8.93 14.66
CA THR A 254 -25.13 8.78 15.45
C THR A 254 -25.35 8.35 16.90
N GLN A 255 -26.53 8.63 17.47
CA GLN A 255 -26.89 8.30 18.85
C GLN A 255 -27.65 6.97 18.98
N ALA A 256 -27.90 6.26 17.89
CA ALA A 256 -28.60 4.99 17.91
C ALA A 256 -27.87 3.96 18.78
N GLU A 257 -28.62 3.19 19.57
CA GLU A 257 -28.04 2.25 20.51
C GLU A 257 -27.65 0.96 19.80
N LYS A 258 -26.40 0.51 19.97
CA LYS A 258 -25.93 -0.72 19.34
C LYS A 258 -26.63 -1.93 19.95
N VAL A 259 -27.18 -2.78 19.09
CA VAL A 259 -27.85 -4.05 19.47
C VAL A 259 -27.17 -5.24 18.79
N ASP A 260 -27.72 -6.43 18.98
CA ASP A 260 -27.18 -7.67 18.41
C ASP A 260 -27.09 -7.61 16.89
N LYS A 261 -26.00 -8.16 16.34
CA LYS A 261 -25.77 -8.21 14.90
C LYS A 261 -26.88 -8.99 14.20
N LYS A 262 -27.30 -8.47 13.04
CA LYS A 262 -28.30 -9.09 12.17
C LYS A 262 -27.80 -9.10 10.74
N PHE A 263 -28.34 -10.00 9.93
CA PHE A 263 -28.07 -10.02 8.50
C PHE A 263 -28.76 -8.83 7.82
N TYR A 264 -28.09 -8.26 6.82
CA TYR A 264 -28.68 -7.20 6.01
C TYR A 264 -29.88 -7.77 5.23
N PRO A 265 -31.07 -7.15 5.31
CA PRO A 265 -32.27 -7.72 4.73
C PRO A 265 -32.25 -7.66 3.20
N GLN A 266 -32.68 -8.76 2.56
CA GLN A 266 -32.86 -8.83 1.10
C GLN A 266 -34.18 -8.20 0.66
N GLU A 267 -35.27 -8.49 1.37
CA GLU A 267 -36.56 -7.81 1.19
C GLU A 267 -36.62 -6.64 2.18
N LYS A 268 -36.76 -5.42 1.65
CA LYS A 268 -36.72 -4.17 2.44
C LYS A 268 -38.05 -3.43 2.34
N GLU A 269 -38.52 -2.93 3.47
CA GLU A 269 -39.70 -2.05 3.54
C GLU A 269 -39.46 -0.94 4.58
N GLY A 270 -38.97 0.21 4.12
CA GLY A 270 -38.57 1.30 5.01
C GLY A 270 -37.69 2.31 4.30
N TYR A 271 -36.62 2.74 4.97
CA TYR A 271 -35.67 3.70 4.41
C TYR A 271 -34.30 3.03 4.22
N GLU A 272 -33.63 3.37 3.12
CA GLU A 272 -32.22 3.04 2.92
C GLU A 272 -31.40 4.33 2.86
N PHE A 273 -30.47 4.45 3.80
CA PHE A 273 -29.50 5.53 3.87
C PHE A 273 -28.20 5.07 3.25
N ILE A 274 -27.60 5.91 2.43
CA ILE A 274 -26.22 5.77 2.01
C ILE A 274 -25.43 6.85 2.75
N ALA A 275 -24.77 6.42 3.82
CA ALA A 275 -24.03 7.30 4.69
C ALA A 275 -22.56 7.41 4.27
N LYS A 276 -22.10 8.65 4.10
CA LYS A 276 -20.69 8.98 3.85
C LYS A 276 -20.07 9.60 5.10
N PHE A 277 -18.92 9.09 5.51
CA PHE A 277 -18.24 9.46 6.74
C PHE A 277 -17.02 10.33 6.47
N SER A 278 -16.62 11.10 7.48
CA SER A 278 -15.53 12.06 7.39
C SER A 278 -14.18 11.46 7.06
N GLY A 279 -13.99 10.17 7.37
CA GLY A 279 -12.80 9.37 7.06
C GLY A 279 -12.82 8.69 5.68
N GLY A 280 -13.76 9.02 4.79
CA GLY A 280 -13.85 8.45 3.44
C GLY A 280 -14.68 7.17 3.34
N GLY A 281 -15.15 6.66 4.48
CA GLY A 281 -16.05 5.52 4.57
C GLY A 281 -17.41 5.80 3.94
N THR A 282 -17.99 4.81 3.26
CA THR A 282 -19.36 4.83 2.72
C THR A 282 -20.02 3.49 3.01
N ILE A 283 -21.23 3.50 3.55
CA ILE A 283 -21.97 2.27 3.81
C ILE A 283 -23.49 2.47 3.64
N PRO A 284 -24.20 1.48 3.04
CA PRO A 284 -25.65 1.38 3.11
C PRO A 284 -26.12 1.01 4.51
N ILE A 285 -27.22 1.64 4.93
CA ILE A 285 -27.88 1.42 6.20
C ILE A 285 -29.38 1.32 5.94
N TYR A 286 -29.98 0.19 6.28
CA TYR A 286 -31.41 -0.01 6.21
C TYR A 286 -32.05 0.37 7.55
N LEU A 287 -33.20 1.04 7.50
CA LEU A 287 -34.03 1.35 8.66
C LEU A 287 -35.44 0.82 8.44
N ASP A 288 -35.86 -0.09 9.32
CA ASP A 288 -37.23 -0.55 9.39
C ASP A 288 -38.13 0.55 9.99
N LYS A 289 -39.11 1.00 9.20
CA LYS A 289 -40.04 2.07 9.57
C LYS A 289 -40.96 1.68 10.73
N ASN A 290 -41.16 0.40 11.01
CA ASN A 290 -42.08 -0.09 12.04
C ASN A 290 -41.37 -0.30 13.37
N THR A 291 -40.21 -0.94 13.33
CA THR A 291 -39.48 -1.35 14.54
C THR A 291 -38.42 -0.33 14.98
N GLY A 292 -37.97 0.55 14.08
CA GLY A 292 -36.83 1.44 14.34
C GLY A 292 -35.49 0.73 14.33
N GLU A 293 -35.44 -0.53 13.90
CA GLU A 293 -34.20 -1.27 13.75
C GLU A 293 -33.43 -0.77 12.54
N MET A 294 -32.17 -0.40 12.79
CA MET A 294 -31.24 0.12 11.81
C MET A 294 -30.12 -0.90 11.59
N ILE A 295 -30.08 -1.52 10.41
CA ILE A 295 -29.14 -2.58 10.06
C ILE A 295 -28.16 -2.03 9.01
N MET A 296 -26.87 -2.07 9.31
CA MET A 296 -25.81 -1.68 8.37
C MET A 296 -25.42 -2.88 7.50
N GLN A 297 -24.90 -2.62 6.30
CA GLN A 297 -24.50 -3.71 5.38
C GLN A 297 -23.44 -4.66 5.96
N ASN A 298 -22.60 -4.19 6.89
CA ASN A 298 -21.63 -5.03 7.59
C ASN A 298 -22.24 -5.88 8.73
N GLY A 299 -23.57 -5.88 8.87
CA GLY A 299 -24.34 -6.63 9.85
C GLY A 299 -24.38 -6.01 11.25
N ASN A 300 -23.77 -4.84 11.46
CA ASN A 300 -23.96 -4.11 12.72
C ASN A 300 -25.38 -3.55 12.77
N THR A 301 -26.05 -3.75 13.90
CA THR A 301 -27.43 -3.32 14.11
C THR A 301 -27.50 -2.30 15.23
N TYR A 302 -28.41 -1.34 15.09
CA TYR A 302 -28.68 -0.30 16.07
C TYR A 302 -30.18 -0.14 16.21
N GLN A 303 -30.61 0.36 17.37
CA GLN A 303 -32.01 0.65 17.67
C GLN A 303 -32.20 2.16 17.75
N ILE A 304 -33.18 2.66 17.01
CA ILE A 304 -33.67 4.03 17.13
C ILE A 304 -34.88 4.03 18.08
N SER A 305 -34.91 5.00 19.01
CA SER A 305 -36.06 5.18 19.91
C SER A 305 -37.32 5.56 19.14
N SER A 306 -38.50 5.23 19.66
CA SER A 306 -39.78 5.51 18.98
C SER A 306 -39.98 7.01 18.68
N GLU A 307 -39.62 7.89 19.62
CA GLU A 307 -39.68 9.35 19.43
C GLU A 307 -38.79 9.81 18.26
N ASN A 308 -37.57 9.29 18.19
CA ASN A 308 -36.65 9.63 17.12
C ASN A 308 -37.08 9.03 15.77
N LEU A 309 -37.72 7.86 15.78
CA LEU A 309 -38.28 7.25 14.58
C LEU A 309 -39.45 8.05 14.01
N GLU A 310 -40.31 8.61 14.87
CA GLU A 310 -41.38 9.52 14.45
C GLU A 310 -40.80 10.78 13.80
N PHE A 311 -39.77 11.38 14.39
CA PHE A 311 -39.08 12.52 13.77
C PHE A 311 -38.49 12.16 12.39
N ILE A 312 -37.86 10.98 12.25
CA ILE A 312 -37.35 10.52 10.95
C ILE A 312 -38.48 10.44 9.92
N LYS A 313 -39.63 9.87 10.29
CA LYS A 313 -40.81 9.78 9.43
C LYS A 313 -41.38 11.15 9.06
N GLU A 314 -41.40 12.10 9.98
CA GLU A 314 -41.84 13.47 9.69
C GLU A 314 -40.88 14.18 8.72
N VAL A 315 -39.57 13.99 8.91
CA VAL A 315 -38.53 14.60 8.09
C VAL A 315 -38.50 14.02 6.68
N LEU A 316 -38.64 12.70 6.54
CA LEU A 316 -38.46 11.95 5.29
C LEU A 316 -39.77 11.57 4.60
N GLY A 317 -40.83 11.38 5.37
CA GLY A 317 -42.16 10.98 4.92
C GLY A 317 -43.14 12.15 4.84
N GLY A 318 -42.64 13.37 4.70
CA GLY A 318 -43.49 14.56 4.58
C GLY A 318 -44.60 14.34 3.55
N GLU A 319 -45.80 14.83 3.91
CA GLU A 319 -46.99 15.02 3.08
C GLU A 319 -46.66 15.07 1.59
N GLU A 320 -47.50 14.41 0.78
CA GLU A 320 -47.64 14.63 -0.65
C GLU A 320 -47.38 16.11 -0.99
N ASN A 321 -46.16 16.47 -1.38
CA ASN A 321 -45.82 17.84 -1.75
C ASN A 321 -45.60 17.87 -3.25
N GLU A 322 -46.67 18.35 -3.90
CA GLU A 322 -46.72 19.33 -4.99
C GLU A 322 -45.38 19.96 -5.44
#